data_AF-A0A0R3Q8U4-F1
#
_entry.id   AF-A0A0R3Q8U4-F1
#
_cell.length_a   1.000
_cell.length_b   1.000
_cell.length_c   1.000
_cell.angle_alpha   90.00
_cell.angle_beta   90.00
_cell.angle_gamma   90.00
#
_symmetry.space_group_name_H-M   'P 1'
#
loop_
_entity.id
_entity.type
_entity.pdbx_description
1 polymer ?
#
loop_
_entity_poly.entity_id
_entity_poly.type
_entity_poly.pdbx_seq_one_letter_code
_entity_poly.pdbx_strand_id
1 'polypeptide(L)'
;MIDRSIRPLFPKDYSGETQIICKPLAVDDDGDPVMLGLNAASAALTLSDIPWEGPLGAVRVALINNEVVVNPSRKNMKSSSVDLVIAGCDNGKRILMIDMDGCEIEMENFSECIRIGLQAISHLIQAINKVKDSCGRPKRQNGNEEIDIDLIALTEEMHVLCGDQLYQILTNAKHDKLSRDQAVSELGDRLLEKFKERSSPHKLRHTFRNLLKRSLREALFKSEKRCDGRKFNELRPVNIRMDVHKNLHGSALFQRGQTQVFSTVTFDAPSAAFQPDALSQLLGAQQKK
;
A
#
# COMPACT_ATOMS: atom_id res chain seq x y z
N MET A 1 -0.54 -5.82 7.48
CA MET A 1 0.72 -5.03 7.49
C MET A 1 1.86 -5.74 6.76
N ILE A 2 2.18 -7.01 7.10
CA ILE A 2 3.25 -7.79 6.44
C ILE A 2 3.18 -7.69 4.92
N ASP A 3 2.05 -8.08 4.32
CA ASP A 3 1.85 -8.08 2.86
C ASP A 3 2.16 -6.72 2.21
N ARG A 4 1.58 -5.64 2.74
CA ARG A 4 1.78 -4.26 2.24
C ARG A 4 3.25 -3.85 2.24
N SER A 5 4.03 -4.34 3.20
CA SER A 5 5.46 -4.01 3.33
C SER A 5 6.33 -4.84 2.38
N ILE A 6 6.06 -6.14 2.22
CA ILE A 6 6.93 -7.04 1.43
C ILE A 6 6.58 -7.05 -0.07
N ARG A 7 5.30 -6.88 -0.42
CA ARG A 7 4.79 -7.09 -1.78
C ARG A 7 5.44 -6.15 -2.82
N PRO A 8 5.69 -4.87 -2.52
CA PRO A 8 6.34 -3.95 -3.47
C PRO A 8 7.81 -4.27 -3.78
N LEU A 9 8.44 -5.17 -3.01
CA LEU A 9 9.84 -5.57 -3.20
C LEU A 9 10.00 -6.85 -4.02
N PHE A 10 8.90 -7.48 -4.46
CA PHE A 10 9.01 -8.51 -5.49
C PHE A 10 9.26 -7.85 -6.85
N PRO A 11 10.09 -8.46 -7.72
CA PRO A 11 10.21 -8.04 -9.11
C PRO A 11 8.82 -7.95 -9.76
N LYS A 12 8.62 -7.00 -10.67
CA LYS A 12 7.30 -6.70 -11.27
C LYS A 12 6.70 -7.87 -12.04
N ASP A 13 7.57 -8.71 -12.58
CA ASP A 13 7.37 -9.90 -13.40
C ASP A 13 7.35 -11.18 -12.55
N TYR A 14 7.58 -11.10 -11.24
CA TYR A 14 7.54 -12.26 -10.37
C TYR A 14 6.12 -12.83 -10.27
N SER A 15 5.95 -14.06 -10.76
CA SER A 15 4.68 -14.80 -10.80
C SER A 15 4.71 -16.08 -9.95
N GLY A 16 5.83 -16.36 -9.28
CA GLY A 16 5.96 -17.54 -8.43
C GLY A 16 5.03 -17.49 -7.23
N GLU A 17 4.26 -18.55 -7.01
CA GLU A 17 3.45 -18.67 -5.80
C GLU A 17 4.36 -18.61 -4.57
N THR A 18 4.01 -17.71 -3.65
CA THR A 18 4.83 -17.44 -2.46
C THR A 18 3.92 -17.38 -1.25
N GLN A 19 4.12 -18.32 -0.34
CA GLN A 19 3.43 -18.37 0.94
C GLN A 19 4.41 -18.05 2.06
N ILE A 20 4.02 -17.13 2.93
CA ILE A 20 4.79 -16.76 4.12
C ILE A 20 3.88 -17.02 5.32
N ILE A 21 4.39 -17.82 6.25
CA ILE A 21 3.65 -18.23 7.43
C ILE A 21 4.42 -17.77 8.66
N CYS A 22 3.90 -16.75 9.35
CA CYS A 22 4.43 -16.31 10.63
C CYS A 22 3.61 -16.97 11.75
N LYS A 23 4.24 -17.84 12.54
CA LYS A 23 3.61 -18.52 13.69
C LYS A 23 4.25 -18.01 14.97
N PRO A 24 3.58 -17.18 15.78
CA PRO A 24 4.06 -16.87 17.12
C PRO A 24 4.00 -18.14 17.97
N LEU A 25 5.16 -18.59 18.47
CA LEU A 25 5.26 -19.77 19.33
C LEU A 25 5.26 -19.39 20.82
N ALA A 26 5.82 -18.23 21.13
CA ALA A 26 5.82 -17.62 22.44
C ALA A 26 5.65 -16.11 22.27
N VAL A 27 4.93 -15.49 23.20
CA VAL A 27 4.71 -14.04 23.24
C VAL A 27 4.86 -13.61 24.69
N ASP A 28 5.84 -12.75 24.94
CA ASP A 28 5.97 -12.06 26.22
C ASP A 28 4.95 -10.92 26.31
N ASP A 29 4.64 -10.49 27.53
CA ASP A 29 3.69 -9.40 27.78
C ASP A 29 4.04 -8.13 27.02
N ASP A 30 5.32 -7.80 26.88
CA ASP A 30 5.79 -6.63 26.13
C ASP A 30 6.20 -6.92 24.68
N GLY A 31 6.06 -8.17 24.24
CA GLY A 31 6.35 -8.57 22.87
C GLY A 31 5.33 -7.99 21.89
N ASP A 32 5.82 -7.38 20.81
CA ASP A 32 5.01 -6.97 19.66
C ASP A 32 5.05 -8.05 18.56
N PRO A 33 4.06 -8.96 18.50
CA PRO A 33 4.03 -10.03 17.50
C PRO A 33 3.91 -9.49 16.07
N VAL A 34 3.40 -8.27 15.87
CA VAL A 34 3.27 -7.65 14.54
C VAL A 34 4.65 -7.23 14.04
N MET A 35 5.45 -6.56 14.88
CA MET A 35 6.81 -6.14 14.50
C MET A 35 7.73 -7.35 14.33
N LEU A 36 7.64 -8.33 15.24
CA LEU A 36 8.38 -9.58 15.11
C LEU A 36 7.98 -10.32 13.83
N GLY A 37 6.69 -10.42 13.52
CA GLY A 37 6.19 -11.07 12.31
C GLY A 37 6.65 -10.39 11.02
N LEU A 38 6.66 -9.06 10.97
CA LEU A 38 7.18 -8.27 9.83
C LEU A 38 8.66 -8.51 9.59
N ASN A 39 9.48 -8.39 10.63
CA ASN A 39 10.93 -8.57 10.54
C ASN A 39 11.30 -10.03 10.28
N ALA A 40 10.56 -10.99 10.84
CA ALA A 40 10.73 -12.42 10.55
C ALA A 40 10.40 -12.76 9.09
N ALA A 41 9.31 -12.21 8.54
CA ALA A 41 8.98 -12.38 7.12
C ALA A 41 10.07 -11.81 6.21
N SER A 42 10.60 -10.63 6.55
CA SER A 42 11.72 -10.01 5.84
C SER A 42 12.99 -10.87 5.89
N ALA A 43 13.35 -11.38 7.07
CA ALA A 43 14.49 -12.27 7.23
C ALA A 43 14.31 -13.57 6.44
N ALA A 44 13.15 -14.22 6.55
CA ALA A 44 12.85 -15.46 5.83
C ALA A 44 12.94 -15.27 4.31
N LEU A 45 12.35 -14.21 3.75
CA LEU A 45 12.47 -13.91 2.33
C LEU A 45 13.91 -13.58 1.93
N THR A 46 14.65 -12.85 2.75
CA THR A 46 16.06 -12.53 2.49
C THR A 46 16.91 -13.80 2.41
N LEU A 47 16.71 -14.74 3.33
CA LEU A 47 17.47 -16.00 3.42
C LEU A 47 17.02 -17.06 2.40
N SER A 48 15.78 -16.97 1.92
CA SER A 48 15.26 -17.88 0.90
C SER A 48 15.93 -17.67 -0.47
N ASP A 49 15.70 -18.61 -1.37
CA ASP A 49 16.07 -18.50 -2.78
C ASP A 49 15.08 -17.63 -3.58
N ILE A 50 14.00 -17.11 -2.99
CA ILE A 50 12.96 -16.36 -3.70
C ILE A 50 13.50 -15.00 -4.18
N PRO A 51 13.28 -14.60 -5.47
CA PRO A 51 13.64 -13.29 -5.98
C PRO A 51 12.87 -12.19 -5.24
N TRP A 52 13.58 -11.41 -4.42
CA TRP A 52 13.00 -10.38 -3.57
C TRP A 52 14.04 -9.31 -3.25
N GLU A 53 13.69 -8.04 -3.49
CA GLU A 53 14.57 -6.86 -3.42
C GLU A 53 14.66 -6.25 -2.01
N GLY A 54 14.62 -7.11 -0.98
CA GLY A 54 14.85 -6.71 0.41
C GLY A 54 16.34 -6.72 0.83
N PRO A 55 16.64 -6.69 2.14
CA PRO A 55 15.68 -6.76 3.25
C PRO A 55 14.90 -5.47 3.43
N LEU A 56 13.77 -5.59 4.15
CA LEU A 56 13.17 -4.47 4.85
C LEU A 56 13.36 -4.64 6.37
N GLY A 57 13.27 -3.54 7.10
CA GLY A 57 13.06 -3.57 8.56
C GLY A 57 11.77 -2.84 8.90
N ALA A 58 11.17 -3.19 10.02
CA ALA A 58 10.00 -2.52 10.55
C ALA A 58 10.12 -2.30 12.05
N VAL A 59 9.65 -1.14 12.50
CA VAL A 59 9.61 -0.78 13.93
C VAL A 59 8.28 -0.09 14.24
N ARG A 60 7.87 -0.18 15.51
CA ARG A 60 6.83 0.68 16.07
C ARG A 60 7.51 1.86 16.77
N VAL A 61 6.96 3.04 16.64
CA VAL A 61 7.49 4.28 17.19
C VAL A 61 6.37 4.94 17.98
N ALA A 62 6.69 5.31 19.21
CA ALA A 62 5.83 6.07 20.10
C ALA A 62 6.40 7.45 20.35
N LEU A 63 5.51 8.41 20.63
CA LEU A 63 5.84 9.70 21.20
C LEU A 63 5.30 9.74 22.63
N ILE A 64 6.15 9.82 23.64
CA ILE A 64 5.77 9.80 25.06
C ILE A 64 6.46 10.98 25.73
N ASN A 65 5.69 11.91 26.30
CA ASN A 65 6.22 13.14 26.90
C ASN A 65 7.17 13.91 25.95
N ASN A 66 6.80 13.99 24.66
CA ASN A 66 7.62 14.54 23.56
C ASN A 66 8.95 13.83 23.28
N GLU A 67 9.18 12.64 23.85
CA GLU A 67 10.33 11.79 23.52
C GLU A 67 9.92 10.65 22.60
N VAL A 68 10.74 10.41 21.58
CA VAL A 68 10.52 9.35 20.61
C VAL A 68 11.08 8.03 21.15
N VAL A 69 10.23 7.02 21.25
CA VAL A 69 10.58 5.69 21.76
C VAL A 69 10.36 4.66 20.66
N VAL A 70 11.40 3.90 20.33
CA VAL A 70 11.34 2.81 19.34
C VAL A 70 11.02 1.49 20.02
N ASN A 71 10.12 0.72 19.42
CA ASN A 71 9.58 -0.55 19.92
C ASN A 71 9.20 -0.45 21.41
N PRO A 72 8.31 0.50 21.77
CA PRO A 72 7.88 0.70 23.14
C PRO A 72 7.18 -0.54 23.70
N SER A 73 7.27 -0.72 25.02
CA SER A 73 6.49 -1.73 25.74
C SER A 73 4.99 -1.44 25.65
N ARG A 74 4.14 -2.46 25.88
CA ARG A 74 2.68 -2.26 25.86
C ARG A 74 2.23 -1.26 26.92
N LYS A 75 2.92 -1.24 28.06
CA LYS A 75 2.66 -0.26 29.12
C LYS A 75 2.96 1.16 28.65
N ASN A 76 4.10 1.37 27.98
CA ASN A 76 4.51 2.68 27.47
C ASN A 76 3.57 3.18 26.36
N MET A 77 3.07 2.28 25.51
CA MET A 77 2.09 2.61 24.47
C MET A 77 0.81 3.27 25.02
N LYS A 78 0.38 2.94 26.24
CA LYS A 78 -0.82 3.55 26.86
C LYS A 78 -0.68 5.04 27.14
N SER A 79 0.56 5.53 27.25
CA SER A 79 0.88 6.94 27.48
C SER A 79 1.39 7.64 26.22
N SER A 80 1.34 6.96 25.07
CA SER A 80 1.84 7.55 23.84
C SER A 80 0.78 8.39 23.13
N SER A 81 1.20 9.53 22.61
CA SER A 81 0.42 10.35 21.69
C SER A 81 0.43 9.81 20.26
N VAL A 82 1.30 8.85 19.93
CA VAL A 82 1.50 8.31 18.58
C VAL A 82 1.72 6.81 18.63
N ASP A 83 0.99 6.06 17.82
CA ASP A 83 1.29 4.67 17.49
C ASP A 83 1.67 4.59 16.02
N LEU A 84 2.96 4.76 15.72
CA LEU A 84 3.48 4.79 14.36
C LEU A 84 4.19 3.48 14.04
N VAL A 85 3.64 2.68 13.14
CA VAL A 85 4.38 1.59 12.53
C VAL A 85 4.98 2.06 11.21
N ILE A 86 6.29 1.88 11.10
CA ILE A 86 7.04 2.21 9.89
C ILE A 86 7.82 0.98 9.42
N ALA A 87 7.74 0.71 8.11
CA ALA A 87 8.58 -0.26 7.43
C ALA A 87 9.35 0.40 6.30
N GLY A 88 10.63 0.09 6.21
CA GLY A 88 11.56 0.69 5.25
C GLY A 88 12.60 -0.29 4.75
N CYS A 89 13.21 0.03 3.62
CA CYS A 89 14.27 -0.74 2.98
C CYS A 89 15.43 0.19 2.59
N ASP A 90 16.44 -0.34 1.89
CA ASP A 90 17.63 0.41 1.48
C ASP A 90 18.32 1.10 2.67
N ASN A 91 18.59 0.32 3.72
CA ASN A 91 19.18 0.80 4.97
C ASN A 91 18.44 1.99 5.61
N GLY A 92 17.11 2.00 5.51
CA GLY A 92 16.27 3.07 6.09
C GLY A 92 16.15 4.32 5.24
N LYS A 93 16.64 4.32 3.99
CA LYS A 93 16.51 5.47 3.07
C LYS A 93 15.15 5.56 2.40
N ARG A 94 14.47 4.42 2.22
CA ARG A 94 13.18 4.34 1.52
C ARG A 94 12.10 3.77 2.43
N ILE A 95 11.08 4.58 2.69
CA ILE A 95 9.85 4.16 3.37
C ILE A 95 9.00 3.35 2.39
N LEU A 96 8.51 2.20 2.85
CA LEU A 96 7.62 1.32 2.08
C LEU A 96 6.18 1.39 2.60
N MET A 97 6.03 1.44 3.93
CA MET A 97 4.73 1.36 4.57
C MET A 97 4.75 2.18 5.86
N ILE A 98 3.71 2.98 6.04
CA ILE A 98 3.36 3.65 7.29
C ILE A 98 1.94 3.23 7.64
N ASP A 99 1.74 2.88 8.91
CA ASP A 99 0.44 2.75 9.56
C ASP A 99 0.52 3.56 10.85
N MET A 100 -0.48 4.41 11.12
CA MET A 100 -0.42 5.30 12.27
C MET A 100 -1.80 5.50 12.89
N ASP A 101 -1.81 5.56 14.21
CA ASP A 101 -2.90 6.08 15.03
C ASP A 101 -2.34 7.04 16.09
N GLY A 102 -3.18 7.89 16.70
CA GLY A 102 -2.73 8.79 17.76
C GLY A 102 -3.52 10.09 17.88
N CYS A 103 -3.00 10.96 18.75
CA CYS A 103 -3.50 12.31 18.99
C CYS A 103 -2.98 13.30 17.94
N GLU A 104 -3.54 14.51 17.95
CA GLU A 104 -2.95 15.65 17.23
C GLU A 104 -1.56 15.98 17.81
N ILE A 105 -0.57 16.14 16.93
CA ILE A 105 0.83 16.43 17.26
C ILE A 105 1.40 17.45 16.27
N GLU A 106 2.45 18.14 16.70
CA GLU A 106 3.24 19.01 15.83
C GLU A 106 3.95 18.22 14.71
N MET A 107 4.08 18.85 13.54
CA MET A 107 4.67 18.23 12.35
C MET A 107 6.16 17.88 12.54
N GLU A 108 6.87 18.68 13.34
CA GLU A 108 8.27 18.45 13.71
C GLU A 108 8.43 17.16 14.51
N ASN A 109 7.55 16.92 15.48
CA ASN A 109 7.55 15.68 16.27
C ASN A 109 7.26 14.46 15.38
N PHE A 110 6.30 14.59 14.45
CA PHE A 110 6.00 13.52 13.49
C PHE A 110 7.20 13.20 12.59
N SER A 111 7.87 14.24 12.08
CA SER A 111 9.05 14.11 11.23
C SER A 111 10.21 13.43 11.98
N GLU A 112 10.37 13.78 13.26
CA GLU A 112 11.37 13.18 14.13
C GLU A 112 11.08 11.69 14.42
N CYS A 113 9.81 11.32 14.66
CA CYS A 113 9.38 9.93 14.78
C CYS A 113 9.76 9.10 13.54
N ILE A 114 9.52 9.64 12.33
CA ILE A 114 9.92 8.98 11.08
C ILE A 114 11.43 8.82 11.00
N ARG A 115 12.18 9.89 11.28
CA ARG A 115 13.65 9.90 11.19
C ARG A 115 14.28 8.85 12.11
N ILE A 116 13.88 8.84 13.38
CA ILE A 116 14.37 7.88 14.38
C ILE A 116 13.93 6.45 14.04
N GLY A 117 12.70 6.27 13.57
CA GLY A 117 12.22 4.97 13.10
C GLY A 117 13.05 4.40 11.94
N LEU A 118 13.37 5.22 10.95
CA LEU A 118 14.23 4.83 9.82
C LEU A 118 15.66 4.50 10.24
N GLN A 119 16.22 5.25 11.20
CA GLN A 119 17.53 4.96 11.78
C GLN A 119 17.53 3.58 12.46
N ALA A 120 16.51 3.27 13.26
CA ALA A 120 16.38 1.96 13.90
C ALA A 120 16.23 0.82 12.88
N ILE A 121 15.46 1.04 11.80
CA ILE A 121 15.30 0.09 10.69
C ILE A 121 16.64 -0.26 10.05
N SER A 122 17.56 0.72 9.92
CA SER A 122 18.87 0.48 9.32
C SER A 122 19.67 -0.60 10.08
N HIS A 123 19.57 -0.61 11.42
CA HIS A 123 20.23 -1.62 12.26
C HIS A 123 19.61 -3.01 12.07
N LEU A 124 18.28 -3.10 11.91
CA LEU A 124 17.59 -4.36 11.62
C LEU A 124 18.00 -4.92 10.26
N ILE A 125 18.07 -4.07 9.22
CA ILE A 125 18.50 -4.48 7.87
C ILE A 125 19.94 -4.99 7.90
N GLN A 126 20.84 -4.31 8.62
CA GLN A 126 22.22 -4.76 8.79
C GLN A 126 22.30 -6.11 9.50
N ALA A 127 21.49 -6.33 10.54
CA ALA A 127 21.44 -7.61 11.24
C ALA A 127 20.95 -8.74 10.31
N ILE A 128 19.88 -8.51 9.54
CA ILE A 128 19.37 -9.49 8.58
C ILE A 128 20.42 -9.80 7.50
N ASN A 129 21.13 -8.79 6.99
CA ASN A 129 22.21 -8.98 6.02
C ASN A 129 23.37 -9.82 6.59
N LYS A 130 23.78 -9.60 7.84
CA LYS A 130 24.80 -10.45 8.49
C LYS A 130 24.38 -11.92 8.57
N VAL A 131 23.10 -12.20 8.80
CA VAL A 131 22.57 -13.58 8.78
C VAL A 131 22.52 -14.13 7.36
N LYS A 132 22.16 -13.31 6.37
CA LYS A 132 22.21 -13.68 4.95
C LYS A 132 23.62 -14.06 4.52
N ASP A 133 24.63 -13.32 4.93
CA ASP A 133 26.02 -13.60 4.57
C ASP A 133 26.53 -14.91 5.19
N SER A 134 25.97 -15.35 6.32
CA SER A 134 26.37 -16.60 6.99
C SER A 134 25.60 -17.84 6.53
N CYS A 135 24.30 -17.73 6.23
CA CYS A 135 23.46 -18.89 5.91
C CYS A 135 22.38 -18.66 4.84
N GLY A 136 22.41 -17.54 4.11
CA GLY A 136 21.45 -17.23 3.06
C GLY A 136 21.62 -18.12 1.83
N ARG A 137 20.49 -18.49 1.20
CA ARG A 137 20.50 -19.20 -0.08
C ARG A 137 20.71 -18.23 -1.23
N PRO A 138 21.40 -18.65 -2.31
CA PRO A 138 21.47 -17.86 -3.53
C PRO A 138 20.05 -17.65 -4.09
N LYS A 139 19.79 -16.44 -4.59
CA LYS A 139 18.51 -16.13 -5.24
C LYS A 139 18.39 -16.94 -6.52
N ARG A 140 17.29 -17.69 -6.66
CA ARG A 140 16.93 -18.32 -7.92
C ARG A 140 16.68 -17.24 -8.97
N GLN A 141 16.90 -17.56 -10.23
CA GLN A 141 16.57 -16.63 -11.30
C GLN A 141 15.06 -16.43 -11.32
N ASN A 142 14.62 -15.17 -11.39
CA ASN A 142 13.28 -14.89 -11.88
C ASN A 142 13.24 -15.35 -13.33
N GLY A 143 12.14 -15.94 -13.80
CA GLY A 143 12.06 -16.45 -15.17
C GLY A 143 12.59 -15.43 -16.17
N ASN A 144 13.48 -15.86 -17.08
CA ASN A 144 14.06 -15.01 -18.10
C ASN A 144 12.95 -14.45 -19.01
N GLU A 145 12.45 -13.26 -18.71
CA GLU A 145 11.96 -12.40 -19.76
C GLU A 145 13.19 -11.64 -20.26
N GLU A 146 13.86 -12.20 -21.28
CA GLU A 146 14.62 -11.34 -22.18
C GLU A 146 13.73 -10.15 -22.53
N ILE A 147 14.31 -8.94 -22.56
CA ILE A 147 13.59 -7.76 -23.02
C ILE A 147 13.04 -8.11 -24.40
N ASP A 148 11.74 -8.35 -24.47
CA ASP A 148 11.05 -8.74 -25.68
C ASP A 148 11.05 -7.49 -26.57
N ILE A 149 12.08 -7.36 -27.42
CA ILE A 149 12.29 -6.21 -28.31
C ILE A 149 11.00 -5.96 -29.13
N ASP A 150 10.27 -7.04 -29.46
CA ASP A 150 9.00 -6.97 -30.14
C ASP A 150 7.90 -6.33 -29.26
N LEU A 151 7.90 -6.53 -27.93
CA LEU A 151 6.97 -5.83 -27.03
C LEU A 151 7.22 -4.33 -26.97
N ILE A 152 8.49 -3.89 -27.02
CA ILE A 152 8.82 -2.46 -27.04
C ILE A 152 8.32 -1.85 -28.34
N ALA A 153 8.63 -2.46 -29.48
CA ALA A 153 8.16 -2.02 -30.79
C ALA A 153 6.63 -1.98 -30.85
N LEU A 154 5.97 -3.03 -30.36
CA LEU A 154 4.51 -3.11 -30.27
C LEU A 154 3.91 -2.03 -29.37
N THR A 155 4.54 -1.74 -28.23
CA THR A 155 4.09 -0.67 -27.32
C THR A 155 4.12 0.68 -28.03
N GLU A 156 5.19 0.96 -28.77
CA GLU A 156 5.34 2.23 -29.48
C GLU A 156 4.39 2.32 -30.68
N GLU A 157 4.18 1.22 -31.41
CA GLU A 157 3.19 1.17 -32.49
C GLU A 157 1.77 1.42 -31.95
N MET A 158 1.40 0.78 -30.82
CA MET A 158 0.13 1.05 -30.15
C MET A 158 0.02 2.51 -29.71
N HIS A 159 1.11 3.09 -29.18
CA HIS A 159 1.15 4.49 -28.76
C HIS A 159 0.92 5.46 -29.93
N VAL A 160 1.57 5.24 -31.08
CA VAL A 160 1.36 6.05 -32.29
C VAL A 160 -0.09 5.97 -32.76
N LEU A 161 -0.73 4.80 -32.66
CA LEU A 161 -2.11 4.61 -33.12
C LEU A 161 -3.17 5.20 -32.20
N CYS A 162 -2.98 5.12 -30.88
CA CYS A 162 -4.03 5.46 -29.91
C CYS A 162 -3.67 6.57 -28.93
N GLY A 163 -2.44 7.08 -28.94
CA GLY A 163 -1.92 8.03 -27.96
C GLY A 163 -2.77 9.30 -27.87
N ASP A 164 -3.12 9.89 -29.00
CA ASP A 164 -3.94 11.11 -29.05
C ASP A 164 -5.37 10.86 -28.56
N GLN A 165 -6.01 9.78 -29.02
CA GLN A 165 -7.34 9.40 -28.56
C GLN A 165 -7.36 9.14 -27.05
N LEU A 166 -6.34 8.45 -26.56
CA LEU A 166 -6.19 8.16 -25.15
C LEU A 166 -5.95 9.43 -24.34
N TYR A 167 -5.11 10.35 -24.82
CA TYR A 167 -4.92 11.65 -24.20
C TYR A 167 -6.23 12.45 -24.13
N GLN A 168 -7.02 12.46 -25.21
CA GLN A 168 -8.33 13.12 -25.23
C GLN A 168 -9.29 12.51 -24.21
N ILE A 169 -9.39 11.17 -24.14
CA ILE A 169 -10.23 10.48 -23.16
C ILE A 169 -9.79 10.81 -21.73
N LEU A 170 -8.48 10.79 -21.46
CA LEU A 170 -7.92 10.99 -20.12
C LEU A 170 -7.94 12.44 -19.65
N THR A 171 -8.01 13.42 -20.56
CA THR A 171 -8.08 14.85 -20.24
C THR A 171 -9.49 15.45 -20.35
N ASN A 172 -10.45 14.70 -20.89
CA ASN A 172 -11.84 15.14 -21.00
C ASN A 172 -12.57 15.06 -19.65
N ALA A 173 -12.72 16.20 -18.99
CA ALA A 173 -13.41 16.34 -17.71
C ALA A 173 -14.93 16.03 -17.76
N LYS A 174 -15.53 15.88 -18.95
CA LYS A 174 -16.93 15.43 -19.07
C LYS A 174 -17.11 13.95 -18.73
N HIS A 175 -16.03 13.17 -18.77
CA HIS A 175 -16.08 11.79 -18.33
C HIS A 175 -16.17 11.68 -16.81
N ASP A 176 -17.13 10.89 -16.36
CA ASP A 176 -17.14 10.33 -15.02
C ASP A 176 -16.27 9.05 -14.95
N LYS A 177 -16.23 8.34 -13.82
CA LYS A 177 -15.41 7.12 -13.72
C LYS A 177 -15.86 6.05 -14.74
N LEU A 178 -17.16 5.75 -14.77
CA LEU A 178 -17.69 4.64 -15.56
C LEU A 178 -17.55 4.90 -17.06
N SER A 179 -17.92 6.09 -17.52
CA SER A 179 -17.80 6.46 -18.94
C SER A 179 -16.34 6.52 -19.40
N ARG A 180 -15.40 6.91 -18.53
CA ARG A 180 -13.96 6.86 -18.85
C ARG A 180 -13.46 5.43 -18.95
N ASP A 181 -13.80 4.59 -17.96
CA ASP A 181 -13.41 3.19 -17.93
C ASP A 181 -13.94 2.46 -19.18
N GLN A 182 -15.18 2.76 -19.57
CA GLN A 182 -15.77 2.25 -20.81
C GLN A 182 -15.04 2.74 -22.07
N ALA A 183 -14.80 4.05 -22.21
CA ALA A 183 -14.10 4.59 -23.37
C ALA A 183 -12.67 4.04 -23.53
N VAL A 184 -11.96 3.86 -22.41
CA VAL A 184 -10.63 3.23 -22.39
C VAL A 184 -10.73 1.74 -22.73
N SER A 185 -11.73 1.02 -22.22
CA SER A 185 -11.95 -0.39 -22.54
C SER A 185 -12.25 -0.58 -24.03
N GLU A 186 -13.17 0.19 -24.59
CA GLU A 186 -13.52 0.14 -26.02
C GLU A 186 -12.31 0.44 -26.90
N LEU A 187 -11.47 1.40 -26.52
CA LEU A 187 -10.21 1.67 -27.22
C LEU A 187 -9.24 0.48 -27.13
N GLY A 188 -9.11 -0.11 -25.93
CA GLY A 188 -8.31 -1.30 -25.71
C GLY A 188 -8.77 -2.48 -26.56
N ASP A 189 -10.06 -2.78 -26.56
CA ASP A 189 -10.64 -3.90 -27.31
C ASP A 189 -10.44 -3.73 -28.83
N ARG A 190 -10.57 -2.51 -29.37
CA ARG A 190 -10.23 -2.22 -30.78
C ARG A 190 -8.77 -2.50 -31.10
N LEU A 191 -7.86 -2.13 -30.20
CA LEU A 191 -6.43 -2.38 -30.39
C LEU A 191 -6.12 -3.88 -30.28
N LEU A 192 -6.69 -4.57 -29.30
CA LEU A 192 -6.55 -6.01 -29.15
C LEU A 192 -6.96 -6.75 -30.42
N GLU A 193 -8.11 -6.40 -31.01
CA GLU A 193 -8.59 -7.02 -32.25
C GLU A 193 -7.64 -6.73 -33.43
N LYS A 194 -7.13 -5.50 -33.53
CA LYS A 194 -6.16 -5.11 -34.58
C LYS A 194 -4.84 -5.86 -34.48
N PHE A 195 -4.38 -6.16 -33.26
CA PHE A 195 -3.09 -6.79 -32.99
C PHE A 195 -3.18 -8.29 -32.65
N LYS A 196 -4.36 -8.91 -32.77
CA LYS A 196 -4.60 -10.30 -32.35
C LYS A 196 -3.69 -11.34 -33.00
N GLU A 197 -3.27 -11.10 -34.24
CA GLU A 197 -2.36 -11.98 -35.00
C GLU A 197 -0.88 -11.77 -34.63
N ARG A 198 -0.55 -10.67 -33.94
CA ARG A 198 0.83 -10.31 -33.59
C ARG A 198 1.28 -10.88 -32.24
N SER A 199 0.36 -11.05 -31.30
CA SER A 199 0.69 -11.54 -29.97
C SER A 199 -0.51 -12.12 -29.23
N SER A 200 -0.24 -12.85 -28.15
CA SER A 200 -1.32 -13.40 -27.31
C SER A 200 -2.19 -12.30 -26.70
N PRO A 201 -3.51 -12.54 -26.49
CA PRO A 201 -4.40 -11.58 -25.84
C PRO A 201 -3.89 -11.10 -24.47
N HIS A 202 -3.23 -11.98 -23.72
CA HIS A 202 -2.64 -11.64 -22.42
C HIS A 202 -1.51 -10.59 -22.56
N LYS A 203 -0.56 -10.83 -23.47
CA LYS A 203 0.53 -9.88 -23.75
C LYS A 203 -0.03 -8.53 -24.25
N LEU A 204 -0.99 -8.55 -25.17
CA LEU A 204 -1.62 -7.32 -25.69
C LEU A 204 -2.31 -6.49 -24.59
N ARG A 205 -3.07 -7.15 -23.71
CA ARG A 205 -3.70 -6.48 -22.55
C ARG A 205 -2.68 -5.89 -21.60
N HIS A 206 -1.60 -6.63 -21.33
CA HIS A 206 -0.52 -6.15 -20.47
C HIS A 206 0.15 -4.91 -21.08
N THR A 207 0.48 -4.95 -22.37
CA THR A 207 1.06 -3.84 -23.12
C THR A 207 0.16 -2.60 -23.11
N PHE A 208 -1.13 -2.78 -23.45
CA PHE A 208 -2.10 -1.67 -23.42
C PHE A 208 -2.24 -1.07 -22.01
N ARG A 209 -2.25 -1.90 -20.97
CA ARG A 209 -2.31 -1.43 -19.57
C ARG A 209 -1.08 -0.62 -19.18
N ASN A 210 0.12 -1.03 -19.62
CA ASN A 210 1.35 -0.27 -19.38
C ASN A 210 1.34 1.06 -20.13
N LEU A 211 0.88 1.06 -21.39
CA LEU A 211 0.69 2.27 -22.19
C LEU A 211 -0.30 3.22 -21.51
N LEU A 212 -1.46 2.73 -21.08
CA LEU A 212 -2.46 3.49 -20.33
C LEU A 212 -1.87 4.15 -19.08
N LYS A 213 -1.08 3.40 -18.31
CA LYS A 213 -0.40 3.90 -17.12
C LYS A 213 0.59 5.02 -17.45
N ARG A 214 1.36 4.86 -18.54
CA ARG A 214 2.30 5.87 -19.04
C ARG A 214 1.55 7.13 -19.50
N SER A 215 0.56 6.98 -20.39
CA SER A 215 -0.23 8.09 -20.92
C SER A 215 -1.00 8.85 -19.85
N LEU A 216 -1.52 8.18 -18.81
CA LEU A 216 -2.15 8.85 -17.67
C LEU A 216 -1.17 9.75 -16.92
N ARG A 217 0.07 9.29 -16.67
CA ARG A 217 1.08 10.11 -16.00
C ARG A 217 1.49 11.28 -16.88
N GLU A 218 1.75 11.04 -18.16
CA GLU A 218 2.12 12.10 -19.10
C GLU A 218 1.02 13.16 -19.21
N ALA A 219 -0.25 12.74 -19.33
CA ALA A 219 -1.39 13.65 -19.36
C ALA A 219 -1.49 14.48 -18.08
N LEU A 220 -1.27 13.86 -16.92
CA LEU A 220 -1.31 14.54 -15.62
C LEU A 220 -0.24 15.64 -15.50
N PHE A 221 0.98 15.37 -15.95
CA PHE A 221 2.07 16.35 -15.88
C PHE A 221 1.99 17.42 -16.99
N LYS A 222 1.55 17.05 -18.21
CA LYS A 222 1.41 18.00 -19.33
C LYS A 222 0.25 18.98 -19.12
N SER A 223 -0.87 18.51 -18.57
CA SER A 223 -2.07 19.34 -18.39
C SER A 223 -2.14 20.03 -17.04
N GLU A 224 -1.26 19.66 -16.09
CA GLU A 224 -1.31 20.04 -14.67
C GLU A 224 -2.68 19.83 -14.01
N LYS A 225 -3.47 18.92 -14.58
CA LYS A 225 -4.82 18.59 -14.16
C LYS A 225 -4.97 17.10 -14.05
N ARG A 226 -5.88 16.71 -13.17
CA ARG A 226 -6.29 15.31 -12.98
C ARG A 226 -7.26 14.92 -14.10
N CYS A 227 -7.47 13.61 -14.28
CA CYS A 227 -8.37 13.08 -15.30
C CYS A 227 -9.84 13.51 -15.18
N ASP A 228 -10.24 14.05 -14.03
CA ASP A 228 -11.56 14.62 -13.79
C ASP A 228 -11.54 16.16 -13.80
N GLY A 229 -10.50 16.78 -14.36
CA GLY A 229 -10.36 18.22 -14.56
C GLY A 229 -9.87 19.02 -13.35
N ARG A 230 -9.79 18.38 -12.17
CA ARG A 230 -9.40 19.04 -10.92
C ARG A 230 -7.91 19.36 -10.84
N LYS A 231 -7.57 20.41 -10.07
CA LYS A 231 -6.18 20.71 -9.68
C LYS A 231 -5.64 19.64 -8.71
N PHE A 232 -4.33 19.62 -8.49
CA PHE A 232 -3.69 18.68 -7.56
C PHE A 232 -4.14 18.84 -6.11
N ASN A 233 -4.38 20.08 -5.69
CA ASN A 233 -4.83 20.43 -4.33
C ASN A 233 -6.37 20.54 -4.20
N GLU A 234 -7.12 20.26 -5.26
CA GLU A 234 -8.58 20.43 -5.25
C GLU A 234 -9.30 19.16 -4.78
N LEU A 235 -10.17 19.31 -3.78
CA LEU A 235 -11.01 18.23 -3.27
C LEU A 235 -12.20 17.96 -4.19
N ARG A 236 -12.70 16.73 -4.20
CA ARG A 236 -13.98 16.41 -4.87
C ARG A 236 -15.13 17.07 -4.08
N PRO A 237 -16.28 17.36 -4.72
CA PRO A 237 -17.46 17.87 -4.04
C PRO A 237 -17.83 17.00 -2.84
N VAL A 238 -18.05 17.64 -1.69
CA VAL A 238 -18.45 16.99 -0.44
C VAL A 238 -19.92 17.28 -0.17
N ASN A 239 -20.70 16.25 0.12
CA ASN A 239 -22.08 16.35 0.57
C ASN A 239 -22.23 15.51 1.84
N ILE A 240 -22.83 16.11 2.87
CA ILE A 240 -23.05 15.48 4.16
C ILE A 240 -24.53 15.59 4.47
N ARG A 241 -25.16 14.45 4.76
CA ARG A 241 -26.52 14.39 5.28
C ARG A 241 -26.50 13.68 6.62
N MET A 242 -27.14 14.27 7.62
CA MET A 242 -27.33 13.68 8.95
C MET A 242 -28.78 13.27 9.10
N ASP A 243 -29.04 12.36 10.05
CA ASP A 243 -30.39 11.88 10.38
C ASP A 243 -31.16 11.35 9.15
N VAL A 244 -30.47 10.56 8.33
CA VAL A 244 -31.03 9.96 7.10
C VAL A 244 -32.09 8.92 7.45
N HIS A 245 -31.98 8.29 8.62
CA HIS A 245 -32.94 7.32 9.13
C HIS A 245 -33.30 7.59 10.59
N LYS A 246 -34.53 8.06 10.82
CA LYS A 246 -35.03 8.54 12.13
C LYS A 246 -35.10 7.49 13.23
N ASN A 247 -35.17 6.19 12.89
CA ASN A 247 -35.27 5.13 13.89
C ASN A 247 -33.90 4.71 14.47
N LEU A 248 -32.78 5.13 13.86
CA LEU A 248 -31.45 4.82 14.38
C LEU A 248 -31.03 5.86 15.41
N HIS A 249 -30.22 5.47 16.41
CA HIS A 249 -29.66 6.42 17.38
C HIS A 249 -28.84 7.54 16.70
N GLY A 250 -28.16 7.21 15.60
CA GLY A 250 -27.54 8.19 14.73
C GLY A 250 -27.30 7.61 13.34
N SER A 251 -27.43 8.45 12.32
CA SER A 251 -27.09 8.08 10.94
C SER A 251 -26.52 9.27 10.17
N ALA A 252 -25.55 8.99 9.31
CA ALA A 252 -24.95 9.99 8.43
C ALA A 252 -24.59 9.38 7.09
N LEU A 253 -24.83 10.13 6.02
CA LEU A 253 -24.38 9.83 4.67
C LEU A 253 -23.30 10.85 4.29
N PHE A 254 -22.06 10.39 4.25
CA PHE A 254 -20.94 11.18 3.77
C PHE A 254 -20.66 10.82 2.31
N GLN A 255 -20.61 11.82 1.44
CA GLN A 255 -20.26 11.64 0.03
C GLN A 255 -19.15 12.59 -0.36
N ARG A 256 -18.12 12.06 -1.02
CA ARG A 256 -17.02 12.82 -1.62
C ARG A 256 -16.82 12.39 -3.09
N GLY A 257 -17.38 13.15 -4.01
CA GLY A 257 -17.53 12.77 -5.41
C GLY A 257 -18.40 11.52 -5.57
N GLN A 258 -17.88 10.49 -6.25
CA GLN A 258 -18.56 9.20 -6.41
C GLN A 258 -18.34 8.23 -5.22
N THR A 259 -17.50 8.58 -4.24
CA THR A 259 -17.33 7.76 -3.03
C THR A 259 -18.40 8.14 -2.02
N GLN A 260 -19.21 7.18 -1.59
CA GLN A 260 -20.28 7.38 -0.62
C GLN A 260 -20.13 6.37 0.53
N VAL A 261 -20.31 6.84 1.76
CA VAL A 261 -20.28 6.04 2.98
C VAL A 261 -21.52 6.36 3.79
N PHE A 262 -22.31 5.33 4.12
CA PHE A 262 -23.39 5.42 5.07
C PHE A 262 -22.92 4.86 6.40
N SER A 263 -22.92 5.70 7.42
CA SER A 263 -22.48 5.35 8.77
C SER A 263 -23.65 5.44 9.74
N THR A 264 -23.71 4.50 10.67
CA THR A 264 -24.73 4.45 11.73
C THR A 264 -24.05 4.41 13.09
N VAL A 265 -24.70 5.00 14.09
CA VAL A 265 -24.30 4.91 15.49
C VAL A 265 -25.38 4.16 16.24
N THR A 266 -24.97 3.28 17.15
CA THR A 266 -25.88 2.53 18.03
C THR A 266 -25.32 2.56 19.43
N PHE A 267 -26.13 3.01 20.38
CA PHE A 267 -25.84 2.90 21.80
C PHE A 267 -26.43 1.60 22.34
N ASP A 268 -25.69 0.98 23.25
CA ASP A 268 -26.12 -0.21 23.99
C ASP A 268 -25.49 -0.16 25.39
N ALA A 269 -25.92 -1.04 26.29
CA ALA A 269 -25.35 -1.19 27.61
C ALA A 269 -23.86 -1.58 27.54
N PRO A 270 -23.03 -1.20 28.54
CA PRO A 270 -21.62 -1.61 28.59
C PRO A 270 -21.40 -3.12 28.48
N SER A 271 -22.37 -3.94 28.89
CA SER A 271 -22.34 -5.40 28.77
C SER A 271 -22.38 -5.93 27.33
N ALA A 272 -22.87 -5.13 26.38
CA ALA A 272 -22.88 -5.47 24.96
C ALA A 272 -21.52 -5.22 24.28
N ALA A 273 -20.56 -4.59 24.99
CA ALA A 273 -19.22 -4.39 24.46
C ALA A 273 -18.57 -5.75 24.16
N PHE A 274 -17.97 -5.86 22.98
CA PHE A 274 -17.26 -7.07 22.55
C PHE A 274 -16.18 -7.43 23.59
N GLN A 275 -16.29 -8.65 24.15
CA GLN A 275 -15.36 -9.21 25.12
C GLN A 275 -14.44 -10.19 24.38
N PRO A 276 -13.25 -9.78 23.93
CA PRO A 276 -12.29 -10.75 23.42
C PRO A 276 -11.74 -11.61 24.56
N ASP A 277 -11.28 -12.79 24.21
CA ASP A 277 -10.43 -13.57 25.09
C ASP A 277 -9.04 -12.92 25.26
N ALA A 278 -8.35 -13.29 26.33
CA ALA A 278 -7.04 -12.73 26.67
C ALA A 278 -5.98 -12.95 25.56
N LEU A 279 -6.03 -14.08 24.85
CA LEU A 279 -5.08 -14.37 23.77
C LEU A 279 -5.33 -13.46 22.56
N SER A 280 -6.59 -13.24 22.19
CA SER A 280 -6.97 -12.28 21.15
C SER A 280 -6.49 -10.85 21.49
N GLN A 281 -6.61 -10.43 22.75
CA GLN A 281 -6.04 -9.15 23.20
C GLN A 281 -4.51 -9.12 23.07
N LEU A 282 -3.84 -10.19 23.48
CA LEU A 282 -2.38 -10.29 23.37
C LEU A 282 -1.90 -10.25 21.91
N LEU A 283 -2.63 -10.85 20.98
CA LEU A 283 -2.30 -10.87 19.56
C LEU A 283 -2.71 -9.60 18.79
N GLY A 284 -3.28 -8.60 19.49
CA GLY A 284 -3.62 -7.31 18.88
C GLY A 284 -4.97 -7.30 18.15
N ALA A 285 -5.89 -8.24 18.46
CA ALA A 285 -7.27 -8.20 17.95
C ALA A 285 -8.06 -7.00 18.49
N GLN A 286 -7.51 -6.30 19.50
CA GLN A 286 -8.01 -5.02 20.00
C GLN A 286 -6.88 -3.99 20.00
N GLN A 287 -6.93 -3.06 19.06
CA GLN A 287 -6.56 -1.68 19.36
C GLN A 287 -7.82 -0.85 19.14
N LYS A 288 -8.10 0.08 20.06
CA LYS A 288 -9.12 1.12 19.81
C LYS A 288 -8.79 1.73 18.45
N LYS A 289 -9.76 1.76 17.54
CA LYS A 289 -9.72 2.65 16.38
C LYS A 289 -10.40 3.97 16.76
#